data_AF-A0A2D6M1Q0-F1
#
_entry.id   AF-A0A2D6M1Q0-F1
#
_cell.length_a   1.000
_cell.length_b   1.000
_cell.length_c   1.000
_cell.angle_alpha   90.00
_cell.angle_beta   90.00
_cell.angle_gamma   90.00
#
_symmetry.space_group_name_H-M   'P 1'
#
loop_
_entity.id
_entity.type
_entity.pdbx_description
1 polymer ?
#
loop_
_entity_poly.entity_id
_entity_poly.type
_entity_poly.pdbx_seq_one_letter_code
_entity_poly.pdbx_strand_id
1 'polypeptide(L)'
;MPQNIAIEVLLAIIELLRLGLVTAIPTFVVVLVAEPVYRAITKRFSLSWAKASLITAYLAVTLLIMVLYIVPLFLGWSESQLTGTPAPAILQTTIVDIATVAVISLLKILITAAIYTVMVLPLLLVSTYVLEKLKAREKPLPSIANKFIAVFATSVLAWIILLFVFPFAWGGLFYLLYWS
;
A
#
# COMPACT_ATOMS: atom_id res chain seq x y z
N MET A 1 5.71 -30.40 -28.16
CA MET A 1 7.03 -29.72 -28.05
C MET A 1 7.57 -30.01 -26.66
N PRO A 2 8.78 -30.54 -26.49
CA PRO A 2 9.34 -30.77 -25.16
C PRO A 2 9.49 -29.41 -24.45
N GLN A 3 8.80 -29.26 -23.31
CA GLN A 3 8.92 -28.07 -22.47
C GLN A 3 10.34 -28.00 -21.92
N ASN A 4 11.06 -26.93 -22.27
CA ASN A 4 12.36 -26.67 -21.68
C ASN A 4 12.15 -25.97 -20.34
N ILE A 5 11.93 -26.76 -19.30
CA ILE A 5 11.61 -26.32 -17.92
C ILE A 5 12.60 -25.25 -17.45
N ALA A 6 13.88 -25.34 -17.81
CA ALA A 6 14.89 -24.36 -17.42
C ALA A 6 14.61 -22.95 -17.99
N ILE A 7 14.13 -22.86 -19.24
CA ILE A 7 13.77 -21.58 -19.87
C ILE A 7 12.50 -21.02 -19.20
N GLU A 8 11.50 -21.85 -18.93
CA GLU A 8 10.27 -21.42 -18.27
C GLU A 8 10.52 -20.89 -16.85
N VAL A 9 11.38 -21.57 -16.08
CA VAL A 9 11.79 -21.11 -14.74
C VAL A 9 12.55 -19.79 -14.83
N LEU A 10 13.47 -19.64 -15.78
CA LEU A 10 14.21 -18.39 -15.98
C LEU A 10 13.26 -17.22 -16.31
N LEU A 11 12.32 -17.43 -17.22
CA LEU A 11 11.32 -16.43 -17.59
C LEU A 11 10.43 -16.07 -16.40
N ALA A 12 10.00 -17.04 -15.60
CA ALA A 12 9.22 -16.79 -14.38
C ALA A 12 9.99 -15.94 -13.35
N ILE A 13 11.30 -16.18 -13.18
CA ILE A 13 12.16 -15.36 -12.31
C ILE A 13 12.27 -13.93 -12.85
N ILE A 14 12.47 -13.77 -14.15
CA ILE A 14 12.54 -12.44 -14.79
C ILE A 14 11.22 -11.68 -14.59
N GLU A 15 10.08 -12.33 -14.80
CA GLU A 15 8.77 -11.72 -14.59
C GLU A 15 8.53 -11.37 -13.11
N LEU A 16 8.94 -12.23 -12.16
CA LEU A 16 8.88 -11.92 -10.74
C LEU A 16 9.70 -10.67 -10.37
N LEU A 17 10.93 -10.55 -10.92
CA LEU A 17 11.78 -9.38 -10.71
C LEU A 17 11.15 -8.12 -11.34
N ARG A 18 10.54 -8.25 -12.52
CA ARG A 18 9.84 -7.17 -13.20
C ARG A 18 8.63 -6.69 -12.38
N LEU A 19 7.80 -7.61 -11.89
CA LEU A 19 6.68 -7.30 -10.99
C LEU A 19 7.18 -6.61 -9.72
N GLY A 20 8.25 -7.13 -9.12
CA GLY A 20 8.93 -6.50 -7.99
C GLY A 20 9.32 -5.06 -8.28
N LEU A 21 9.90 -4.78 -9.45
CA LEU A 21 10.31 -3.43 -9.87
C LEU A 21 9.11 -2.50 -10.03
N VAL A 22 8.06 -2.96 -10.71
CA VAL A 22 6.81 -2.21 -10.94
C VAL A 22 6.19 -1.77 -9.62
N THR A 23 6.19 -2.63 -8.60
CA THR A 23 5.68 -2.29 -7.26
C THR A 23 6.68 -1.51 -6.41
N ALA A 24 7.99 -1.72 -6.61
CA ALA A 24 9.02 -1.08 -5.81
C ALA A 24 9.11 0.42 -6.07
N ILE A 25 8.94 0.88 -7.31
CA ILE A 25 9.00 2.29 -7.67
C ILE A 25 7.97 3.13 -6.90
N PRO A 26 6.65 2.87 -6.98
CA PRO A 26 5.65 3.65 -6.24
C PRO A 26 5.83 3.49 -4.72
N THR A 27 6.15 2.28 -4.25
CA THR A 27 6.41 2.04 -2.82
C THR A 27 7.61 2.86 -2.33
N PHE A 28 8.65 3.00 -3.15
CA PHE A 28 9.83 3.78 -2.82
C PHE A 28 9.49 5.28 -2.69
N VAL A 29 8.64 5.80 -3.57
CA VAL A 29 8.13 7.18 -3.46
C VAL A 29 7.37 7.36 -2.15
N VAL A 30 6.49 6.41 -1.79
CA VAL A 30 5.78 6.44 -0.49
C VAL A 30 6.76 6.44 0.68
N VAL A 31 7.81 5.63 0.64
CA VAL A 31 8.85 5.59 1.68
C VAL A 31 9.58 6.93 1.81
N LEU A 32 9.92 7.59 0.69
CA LEU A 32 10.56 8.91 0.71
C LEU A 32 9.66 9.98 1.34
N VAL A 33 8.36 9.96 1.04
CA VAL A 33 7.39 10.90 1.61
C VAL A 33 7.12 10.59 3.09
N ALA A 34 7.10 9.32 3.47
CA ALA A 34 6.82 8.88 4.84
C ALA A 34 8.03 9.04 5.78
N GLU A 35 9.26 9.08 5.27
CA GLU A 35 10.47 9.18 6.09
C GLU A 35 10.54 10.45 6.98
N PRO A 36 10.23 11.66 6.50
CA PRO A 36 10.12 12.84 7.35
C PRO A 36 9.12 12.65 8.50
N VAL A 37 7.97 12.03 8.22
CA VAL A 37 6.93 11.76 9.21
C VAL A 37 7.44 10.77 10.26
N TYR A 38 8.09 9.68 9.84
CA TYR A 38 8.73 8.72 10.74
C TYR A 38 9.76 9.39 11.66
N ARG A 39 10.64 10.22 11.11
CA ARG A 39 11.66 10.94 11.90
C ARG A 39 11.02 11.90 12.89
N ALA A 40 9.98 12.62 12.48
CA ALA A 40 9.25 13.54 13.35
C ALA A 40 8.57 12.81 14.52
N ILE A 41 7.89 11.67 14.25
CA ILE A 41 7.25 10.85 15.27
C ILE A 41 8.29 10.29 16.25
N THR A 42 9.37 9.71 15.74
CA THR A 42 10.42 9.09 16.55
C THR A 42 11.08 10.12 17.47
N LYS A 43 11.39 11.32 16.95
CA LYS A 43 12.02 12.39 17.72
C LYS A 43 11.07 13.00 18.76
N ARG A 44 9.79 13.16 18.44
CA ARG A 44 8.81 13.82 19.33
C ARG A 44 8.32 12.92 20.45
N PHE A 45 8.14 11.63 20.18
CA PHE A 45 7.50 10.70 21.11
C PHE A 45 8.46 9.65 21.70
N SER A 46 9.76 9.69 21.34
CA SER A 46 10.79 8.76 21.82
C SER A 46 10.36 7.29 21.71
N LEU A 47 9.62 6.95 20.65
CA LEU A 47 9.06 5.62 20.45
C LEU A 47 10.14 4.62 20.03
N SER A 48 9.92 3.36 20.37
CA SER A 48 10.71 2.27 19.79
C SER A 48 10.54 2.25 18.27
N TRP A 49 11.57 1.79 17.56
CA TRP A 49 11.57 1.71 16.10
C TRP A 49 10.34 0.98 15.57
N ALA A 50 9.95 -0.14 16.18
CA ALA A 50 8.79 -0.92 15.77
C ALA A 50 7.47 -0.14 15.92
N LYS A 51 7.28 0.59 17.02
CA LYS A 51 6.09 1.43 17.23
C LYS A 51 6.04 2.60 16.25
N ALA A 52 7.17 3.27 16.05
CA ALA A 52 7.27 4.37 15.09
C ALA A 52 6.99 3.88 13.65
N SER A 53 7.56 2.74 13.25
CA SER A 53 7.31 2.13 11.94
C SER A 53 5.85 1.73 11.76
N LEU A 54 5.22 1.15 12.79
CA LEU A 54 3.79 0.79 12.76
C LEU A 54 2.90 2.02 12.55
N ILE A 55 3.14 3.10 13.32
CA ILE A 55 2.34 4.33 13.21
C ILE A 55 2.55 4.98 11.84
N THR A 56 3.80 5.08 11.36
CA THR A 56 4.08 5.65 10.04
C THR A 56 3.45 4.82 8.93
N ALA A 57 3.54 3.49 9.01
CA ALA A 57 2.90 2.61 8.04
C ALA A 57 1.37 2.77 8.06
N TYR A 58 0.77 2.82 9.25
CA TYR A 58 -0.66 3.08 9.40
C TYR A 58 -1.09 4.38 8.76
N LEU A 59 -0.38 5.48 9.01
CA LEU A 59 -0.67 6.78 8.40
C LEU A 59 -0.51 6.75 6.88
N ALA A 60 0.57 6.13 6.38
CA ALA A 60 0.82 6.03 4.94
C ALA A 60 -0.25 5.19 4.23
N VAL A 61 -0.63 4.04 4.80
CA VAL A 61 -1.68 3.17 4.30
C VAL A 61 -3.04 3.86 4.37
N THR A 62 -3.35 4.55 5.47
CA THR A 62 -4.59 5.32 5.61
C THR A 62 -4.72 6.37 4.52
N LEU A 63 -3.66 7.17 4.28
CA LEU A 63 -3.65 8.17 3.22
C LEU A 63 -3.81 7.53 1.83
N LEU A 64 -3.14 6.41 1.59
CA LEU A 64 -3.25 5.69 0.32
C LEU A 64 -4.67 5.18 0.08
N ILE A 65 -5.30 4.58 1.10
CA ILE A 65 -6.70 4.11 1.02
C ILE A 65 -7.66 5.29 0.88
N MET A 66 -7.42 6.41 1.59
CA MET A 66 -8.23 7.63 1.40
C MET A 66 -8.21 8.08 -0.05
N VAL A 67 -7.04 8.12 -0.70
CA VAL A 67 -6.95 8.48 -2.13
C VAL A 67 -7.70 7.46 -3.00
N LEU A 68 -7.50 6.15 -2.76
CA LEU A 68 -8.15 5.08 -3.52
C LEU A 68 -9.67 5.05 -3.34
N TYR A 69 -10.19 5.58 -2.22
CA TYR A 69 -11.62 5.56 -1.90
C TYR A 69 -12.33 6.88 -2.25
N ILE A 70 -11.70 8.03 -1.97
CA ILE A 70 -12.28 9.35 -2.22
C ILE A 70 -12.32 9.68 -3.72
N VAL A 71 -11.30 9.29 -4.49
CA VAL A 71 -11.27 9.60 -5.93
C VAL A 71 -12.45 8.95 -6.67
N PRO A 72 -12.73 7.64 -6.54
CA PRO A 72 -13.91 7.03 -7.17
C PRO A 72 -15.23 7.63 -6.68
N LEU A 73 -15.35 7.95 -5.38
CA LEU A 73 -16.56 8.59 -4.86
C LEU A 73 -16.80 9.97 -5.48
N PHE A 74 -15.74 10.77 -5.61
CA PHE A 74 -15.85 12.09 -6.22
C PHE A 74 -16.21 12.01 -7.71
N LEU A 75 -15.61 11.07 -8.45
CA LEU A 75 -15.95 10.81 -9.85
C LEU A 75 -17.41 10.38 -9.99
N GLY A 76 -17.86 9.41 -9.18
CA GLY A 76 -19.25 8.96 -9.17
C GLY A 76 -20.23 10.09 -8.83
N TRP A 77 -19.89 10.98 -7.89
CA TRP A 77 -20.69 12.16 -7.60
C TRP A 77 -20.75 13.12 -8.78
N SER A 78 -19.62 13.42 -9.41
CA SER A 78 -19.56 14.33 -10.57
C SER A 78 -20.37 13.83 -11.78
N GLU A 79 -20.51 12.52 -11.92
CA GLU A 79 -21.28 11.88 -13.01
C GLU A 79 -22.73 11.56 -12.63
N SER A 80 -23.09 11.63 -11.34
CA SER A 80 -24.44 11.28 -10.85
C SER A 80 -25.53 12.26 -11.28
N GLN A 81 -25.17 13.46 -11.74
CA GLN A 81 -26.14 14.43 -12.27
C GLN A 81 -26.24 14.28 -13.79
N LEU A 82 -27.33 13.69 -14.27
CA LEU A 82 -27.70 13.74 -15.69
C LEU A 82 -27.85 15.21 -16.11
N THR A 83 -27.05 15.64 -17.08
CA THR A 83 -27.02 17.01 -17.59
C THR A 83 -28.44 17.50 -17.89
N GLY A 84 -28.93 18.48 -17.13
CA GLY A 84 -30.21 19.15 -17.40
C GLY A 84 -31.49 18.50 -16.86
N THR A 85 -31.42 17.40 -16.10
CA THR A 85 -32.60 16.85 -15.40
C THR A 85 -32.30 16.64 -13.92
N PRO A 86 -32.95 17.36 -12.99
CA PRO A 86 -32.80 17.07 -11.57
C PRO A 86 -33.33 15.65 -11.31
N ALA A 87 -32.57 14.87 -10.54
CA ALA A 87 -33.01 13.55 -10.13
C ALA A 87 -34.39 13.66 -9.43
N PRO A 88 -35.29 12.65 -9.60
CA PRO A 88 -36.54 12.58 -8.84
C PRO A 88 -36.28 12.77 -7.34
N ALA A 89 -37.17 13.44 -6.60
CA ALA A 89 -36.95 13.81 -5.19
C ALA A 89 -36.55 12.64 -4.27
N ILE A 90 -36.99 11.42 -4.58
CA ILE A 90 -36.62 10.18 -3.86
C ILE A 90 -35.16 9.77 -4.08
N LEU A 91 -34.56 10.19 -5.19
CA LEU A 91 -33.18 9.92 -5.57
C LEU A 91 -32.26 11.14 -5.35
N GLN A 92 -32.80 12.22 -4.77
CA GLN A 92 -31.99 13.39 -4.44
C GLN A 92 -31.20 13.12 -3.17
N THR A 93 -29.88 13.15 -3.30
CA THR A 93 -28.97 13.02 -2.17
C THR A 93 -29.11 14.23 -1.25
N THR A 94 -29.48 13.99 0.01
CA THR A 94 -29.52 15.07 1.01
C THR A 94 -28.14 15.32 1.62
N ILE A 95 -27.96 16.48 2.26
CA ILE A 95 -26.73 16.77 3.03
C ILE A 95 -26.51 15.74 4.14
N VAL A 96 -27.60 15.22 4.73
CA VAL A 96 -27.55 14.20 5.77
C VAL A 96 -27.02 12.87 5.22
N ASP A 97 -27.43 12.49 4.00
CA ASP A 97 -26.93 11.27 3.34
C ASP A 97 -25.44 11.38 3.04
N ILE A 98 -24.99 12.56 2.55
CA ILE A 98 -23.58 12.83 2.29
C ILE A 98 -22.76 12.73 3.57
N ALA A 99 -23.23 13.35 4.67
CA ALA A 99 -22.55 13.30 5.96
C ALA A 99 -22.47 11.87 6.51
N THR A 100 -23.56 11.10 6.39
CA THR A 100 -23.63 9.71 6.85
C THR A 100 -22.67 8.83 6.06
N VAL A 101 -22.65 8.93 4.73
CA VAL A 101 -21.71 8.20 3.87
C VAL A 101 -20.27 8.60 4.18
N ALA A 102 -19.98 9.88 4.40
CA ALA A 102 -18.63 10.34 4.73
C ALA A 102 -18.11 9.74 6.04
N VAL A 103 -18.93 9.71 7.10
CA VAL A 103 -18.56 9.14 8.40
C VAL A 103 -18.35 7.63 8.31
N ILE A 104 -19.29 6.90 7.68
CA ILE A 104 -19.17 5.44 7.49
C ILE A 104 -17.92 5.12 6.67
N SER A 105 -17.68 5.88 5.61
CA SER A 105 -16.50 5.72 4.76
C SER A 105 -15.20 5.97 5.52
N LEU A 106 -15.15 7.01 6.35
CA LEU A 106 -13.97 7.30 7.17
C LEU A 106 -13.68 6.15 8.14
N LEU A 107 -14.70 5.63 8.83
CA LEU A 107 -14.54 4.49 9.74
C LEU A 107 -14.05 3.25 9.01
N LYS A 108 -14.63 2.94 7.84
CA LYS A 108 -14.18 1.83 6.97
C LYS A 108 -12.72 2.01 6.59
N ILE A 109 -12.32 3.19 6.12
CA ILE A 109 -10.94 3.48 5.73
C ILE A 109 -9.97 3.23 6.90
N LEU A 110 -10.31 3.68 8.11
CA LEU A 110 -9.45 3.49 9.30
C LEU A 110 -9.32 2.01 9.67
N ILE A 111 -10.42 1.25 9.66
CA ILE A 111 -10.40 -0.19 9.98
C ILE A 111 -9.62 -0.96 8.91
N THR A 112 -9.91 -0.71 7.64
CA THR A 112 -9.23 -1.34 6.51
C THR A 112 -7.73 -1.01 6.55
N ALA A 113 -7.35 0.25 6.82
CA ALA A 113 -5.96 0.64 7.00
C ALA A 113 -5.27 -0.09 8.15
N ALA A 114 -5.96 -0.32 9.27
CA ALA A 114 -5.41 -1.08 10.38
C ALA A 114 -5.11 -2.52 9.98
N ILE A 115 -6.04 -3.19 9.28
CA ILE A 115 -5.86 -4.55 8.78
C ILE A 115 -4.65 -4.61 7.82
N TYR A 116 -4.60 -3.72 6.83
CA TYR A 116 -3.48 -3.65 5.89
C TYR A 116 -2.14 -3.39 6.58
N THR A 117 -2.11 -2.52 7.59
CA THR A 117 -0.89 -2.22 8.34
C THR A 117 -0.35 -3.46 9.05
N VAL A 118 -1.24 -4.26 9.67
CA VAL A 118 -0.86 -5.53 10.29
C VAL A 118 -0.33 -6.51 9.24
N MET A 119 -0.96 -6.59 8.07
CA MET A 119 -0.50 -7.44 6.97
C MET A 119 0.86 -7.03 6.41
N VAL A 120 1.17 -5.73 6.39
CA VAL A 120 2.44 -5.18 5.89
C VAL A 120 3.56 -5.26 6.94
N LEU A 121 3.23 -5.44 8.22
CA LEU A 121 4.21 -5.46 9.31
C LEU A 121 5.36 -6.46 9.10
N PRO A 122 5.14 -7.73 8.72
CA PRO A 122 6.23 -8.68 8.47
C PRO A 122 7.16 -8.20 7.35
N LEU A 123 6.61 -7.56 6.31
CA LEU A 123 7.39 -6.99 5.21
C LEU A 123 8.23 -5.80 5.67
N LEU A 124 7.70 -4.97 6.57
CA LEU A 124 8.48 -3.87 7.17
C LEU A 124 9.69 -4.39 7.94
N LEU A 125 9.53 -5.47 8.71
CA LEU A 125 10.64 -6.10 9.45
C LEU A 125 11.74 -6.58 8.49
N VAL A 126 11.35 -7.22 7.38
CA VAL A 126 12.30 -7.63 6.34
C VAL A 126 12.98 -6.40 5.71
N SER A 127 12.23 -5.33 5.41
CA SER A 127 12.78 -4.10 4.85
C SER A 127 13.85 -3.50 5.75
N THR A 128 13.56 -3.41 7.05
CA THR A 128 14.50 -2.89 8.04
C THR A 128 15.74 -3.76 8.15
N TYR A 129 15.58 -5.09 8.17
CA TYR A 129 16.68 -6.03 8.22
C TYR A 129 17.60 -5.90 6.98
N VAL A 130 17.02 -5.84 5.77
CA VAL A 130 17.78 -5.65 4.53
C VAL A 130 18.52 -4.33 4.58
N LEU A 131 17.87 -3.24 5.00
CA LEU A 131 18.48 -1.92 5.09
C LEU A 131 19.66 -1.89 6.09
N GLU A 132 19.54 -2.54 7.25
CA GLU A 132 20.63 -2.66 8.23
C GLU A 132 21.81 -3.43 7.66
N LYS A 133 21.55 -4.58 6.99
CA LYS A 133 22.59 -5.37 6.33
C LYS A 133 23.31 -4.60 5.22
N LEU A 134 22.59 -3.77 4.46
CA LEU A 134 23.19 -2.93 3.42
C LEU A 134 24.07 -1.81 4.00
N LYS A 135 23.65 -1.22 5.12
CA LYS A 135 24.42 -0.17 5.83
C LYS A 135 25.68 -0.71 6.52
N ALA A 136 25.65 -1.96 6.97
CA ALA A 136 26.78 -2.61 7.63
C ALA A 136 27.91 -3.05 6.68
N ARG A 137 27.78 -2.82 5.36
CA ARG A 137 28.82 -3.13 4.37
C ARG A 137 30.02 -2.20 4.54
N GLU A 138 31.23 -2.71 4.30
CA GLU A 138 32.48 -1.93 4.35
C GLU A 138 32.47 -0.71 3.41
N LYS A 139 31.83 -0.85 2.24
CA LYS A 139 31.60 0.23 1.28
C LYS A 139 30.09 0.45 1.13
N PRO A 140 29.47 1.25 2.01
CA PRO A 140 28.03 1.47 1.94
C PRO A 140 27.69 2.30 0.69
N LEU A 141 26.66 1.86 -0.04
CA LEU A 141 26.10 2.64 -1.15
C LEU A 141 25.44 3.92 -0.62
N PRO A 142 25.14 4.91 -1.50
CA PRO A 142 24.35 6.07 -1.13
C PRO A 142 23.04 5.67 -0.42
N SER A 143 22.63 6.46 0.58
CA SER A 143 21.44 6.18 1.42
C SER A 143 20.17 5.91 0.61
N ILE A 144 19.97 6.67 -0.48
CA ILE A 144 18.84 6.51 -1.41
C ILE A 144 18.87 5.14 -2.09
N ALA A 145 20.04 4.70 -2.58
CA ALA A 145 20.20 3.41 -3.22
C ALA A 145 19.94 2.25 -2.24
N ASN A 146 20.45 2.35 -1.01
CA ASN A 146 20.19 1.33 0.03
C ASN A 146 18.70 1.20 0.34
N LYS A 147 17.97 2.33 0.44
CA LYS A 147 16.52 2.32 0.63
C LYS A 147 15.80 1.71 -0.55
N PHE A 148 16.18 2.05 -1.79
CA PHE A 148 15.56 1.48 -2.97
C PHE A 148 15.75 -0.04 -3.03
N ILE A 149 16.97 -0.54 -2.76
CA ILE A 149 17.25 -1.98 -2.71
C ILE A 149 16.42 -2.65 -1.62
N ALA A 150 16.30 -2.05 -0.44
CA ALA A 150 15.46 -2.58 0.64
C ALA A 150 13.99 -2.69 0.21
N VAL A 151 13.44 -1.63 -0.40
CA VAL A 151 12.07 -1.62 -0.93
C VAL A 151 11.88 -2.66 -2.03
N PHE A 152 12.84 -2.76 -2.95
CA PHE A 152 12.80 -3.73 -4.04
C PHE A 152 12.83 -5.17 -3.53
N ALA A 153 13.75 -5.49 -2.60
CA ALA A 153 13.83 -6.80 -1.99
C ALA A 153 12.53 -7.18 -1.27
N THR A 154 11.92 -6.24 -0.53
CA THR A 154 10.63 -6.49 0.11
C THR A 154 9.47 -6.59 -0.87
N SER A 155 9.53 -5.89 -2.00
CA SER A 155 8.50 -5.97 -3.05
C SER A 155 8.54 -7.34 -3.72
N VAL A 156 9.73 -7.84 -4.06
CA VAL A 156 9.90 -9.21 -4.59
C VAL A 156 9.40 -10.24 -3.59
N LEU A 157 9.75 -10.10 -2.30
CA LEU A 157 9.26 -11.00 -1.26
C LEU A 157 7.73 -10.93 -1.12
N ALA A 158 7.14 -9.74 -1.18
CA ALA A 158 5.69 -9.57 -1.14
C ALA A 158 5.02 -10.31 -2.30
N TRP A 159 5.57 -10.21 -3.53
CA TRP A 159 5.08 -10.98 -4.67
C TRP A 159 5.21 -12.49 -4.46
N ILE A 160 6.32 -12.97 -3.92
CA ILE A 160 6.48 -14.41 -3.59
C ILE A 160 5.39 -14.86 -2.62
N ILE A 161 5.15 -14.10 -1.55
CA ILE A 161 4.12 -14.41 -0.57
C ILE A 161 2.73 -14.39 -1.21
N LEU A 162 2.41 -13.35 -1.97
CA LEU A 162 1.10 -13.20 -2.61
C LEU A 162 0.83 -14.24 -3.69
N LEU A 163 1.84 -14.65 -4.48
CA LEU A 163 1.65 -15.61 -5.56
C LEU A 163 1.65 -17.06 -5.09
N PHE A 164 2.51 -17.39 -4.13
CA PHE A 164 2.76 -18.79 -3.76
C PHE A 164 2.22 -19.19 -2.39
N VAL A 165 2.11 -18.26 -1.44
CA VAL A 165 1.70 -18.57 -0.06
C VAL A 165 0.22 -18.23 0.16
N PHE A 166 -0.20 -17.04 -0.29
CA PHE A 166 -1.56 -16.54 -0.09
C PHE A 166 -2.17 -15.96 -1.38
N PRO A 167 -2.40 -16.78 -2.43
CA PRO A 167 -3.00 -16.31 -3.68
C PRO A 167 -4.40 -15.71 -3.50
N PHE A 168 -5.16 -16.18 -2.50
CA PHE A 168 -6.47 -15.65 -2.15
C PHE A 168 -6.41 -14.24 -1.54
N ALA A 169 -5.22 -13.78 -1.10
CA ALA A 169 -5.08 -12.46 -0.50
C ALA A 169 -5.52 -11.38 -1.48
N TRP A 170 -5.25 -11.50 -2.79
CA TRP A 170 -5.70 -10.55 -3.80
C TRP A 170 -7.19 -10.25 -3.72
N GLY A 171 -8.03 -11.29 -3.73
CA GLY A 171 -9.48 -11.15 -3.65
C GLY A 171 -9.93 -10.53 -2.33
N GLY A 172 -9.33 -10.96 -1.21
CA GLY A 172 -9.61 -10.40 0.11
C GLY A 172 -9.26 -8.91 0.22
N LEU A 173 -8.13 -8.50 -0.35
CA LEU A 173 -7.71 -7.10 -0.38
C LEU A 173 -8.70 -6.23 -1.16
N PHE A 174 -9.10 -6.66 -2.36
CA PHE A 174 -10.09 -5.91 -3.15
C PHE A 174 -11.47 -5.86 -2.47
N TYR A 175 -11.88 -6.97 -1.84
CA TYR A 175 -13.12 -7.01 -1.08
C TYR A 175 -13.11 -6.00 0.09
N LEU A 176 -12.02 -5.92 0.86
CA LEU A 176 -11.89 -4.98 1.97
C LEU A 176 -11.85 -3.50 1.54
N LEU A 177 -11.37 -3.21 0.33
CA LEU A 177 -11.35 -1.84 -0.18
C LEU A 177 -12.73 -1.38 -0.64
N TYR A 178 -13.45 -2.24 -1.37
CA TYR A 178 -14.65 -1.82 -2.10
C TYR A 178 -15.96 -2.35 -1.52
N TRP A 179 -15.98 -3.53 -0.89
CA TRP A 179 -17.21 -4.24 -0.52
C TRP A 179 -17.45 -4.48 0.98
N SER A 180 -16.44 -4.30 1.85
CA SER A 180 -16.62 -4.37 3.31
C SER A 180 -17.19 -3.10 3.93
#